data_AF-A0A1Q3BN77-F1
#
_entry.id   AF-A0A1Q3BN77-F1
#
_cell.length_a   1.000
_cell.length_b   1.000
_cell.length_c   1.000
_cell.angle_alpha   90.00
_cell.angle_beta   90.00
_cell.angle_gamma   90.00
#
_symmetry.space_group_name_H-M   'P 1'
#
loop_
_entity.id
_entity.type
_entity.pdbx_description
1 polymer ?
#
loop_
_entity_poly.entity_id
_entity_poly.type
_entity_poly.pdbx_seq_one_letter_code
_entity_poly.pdbx_strand_id
1 'polypeptide(L)' 'QGVLHWVAEPSPGFDPLKVEVRLFDRLFLQRPGELDDWLPSKVMIPAAFAVPSLQNDAVRDRFQFERLGKF' A
#
# COMPACT_ATOMS: atom_id res chain seq x y z
N GLN A 1 16.93 4.76 -20.42
CA GLN A 1 15.69 3.96 -20.63
C GLN A 1 15.15 3.59 -19.26
N GLY A 2 13.88 3.88 -18.96
CA GLY A 2 13.27 3.57 -17.66
C GLY A 2 12.11 2.58 -17.82
N VAL A 3 11.86 1.77 -16.80
CA VAL A 3 10.76 0.79 -16.76
C VAL A 3 9.73 1.23 -15.70
N LEU A 4 8.45 1.19 -16.05
CA LEU A 4 7.34 1.43 -15.14
C LEU A 4 6.75 0.09 -14.70
N HIS A 5 6.30 0.01 -13.44
CA HIS A 5 5.46 -1.09 -13.00
C HIS A 5 4.05 -0.93 -13.58
N TRP A 6 3.32 -2.03 -13.74
CA TRP A 6 1.95 -2.05 -14.26
C TRP A 6 1.18 -3.23 -13.67
N VAL A 7 -0.15 -3.14 -13.69
CA VAL A 7 -1.07 -4.24 -13.38
C VAL A 7 -1.95 -4.41 -14.61
N ALA A 8 -2.22 -5.66 -15.01
CA ALA A 8 -3.05 -5.94 -16.18
C ALA A 8 -4.49 -5.41 -16.00
N GLU A 9 -5.08 -4.94 -17.10
CA GLU A 9 -6.52 -4.65 -17.13
C GLU A 9 -7.35 -5.94 -16.98
N PRO A 10 -8.63 -5.83 -16.57
CA PRO A 10 -9.52 -6.99 -16.52
C PRO A 10 -9.64 -7.68 -17.89
N SER A 11 -9.65 -9.01 -17.89
CA SER A 11 -9.88 -9.84 -19.08
C SER A 11 -10.70 -11.08 -18.69
N PRO A 12 -11.30 -11.83 -19.65
CA PRO A 12 -12.13 -12.99 -19.33
C PRO A 12 -11.40 -13.99 -18.43
N GLY A 13 -11.89 -14.15 -17.19
CA GLY A 13 -11.30 -15.05 -16.19
C GLY A 13 -10.14 -14.47 -15.37
N PHE A 14 -9.78 -13.19 -15.56
CA PHE A 14 -8.70 -12.53 -14.83
C PHE A 14 -9.08 -11.07 -14.51
N ASP A 15 -9.25 -10.75 -13.23
CA ASP A 15 -9.50 -9.39 -12.76
C ASP A 15 -8.35 -8.97 -11.83
N PRO A 16 -7.77 -7.76 -11.97
CA PRO A 16 -6.82 -7.24 -11.00
C PRO A 16 -7.42 -7.19 -9.59
N LEU A 17 -6.60 -7.48 -8.59
CA LEU A 17 -7.04 -7.49 -7.20
C LEU A 17 -7.22 -6.05 -6.71
N LYS A 18 -8.42 -5.70 -6.25
CA LYS A 18 -8.67 -4.44 -5.54
C LYS A 18 -8.25 -4.57 -4.08
N VAL A 19 -7.37 -3.68 -3.62
CA VAL A 19 -6.84 -3.68 -2.27
C VAL A 19 -6.94 -2.29 -1.63
N GLU A 20 -7.19 -2.27 -0.32
CA GLU A 20 -7.03 -1.06 0.48
C GLU A 20 -5.54 -0.93 0.87
N VAL A 21 -4.91 0.19 0.48
CA VAL A 21 -3.52 0.49 0.85
C VAL A 21 -3.53 1.60 1.90
N ARG A 22 -2.77 1.38 2.98
CA ARG A 22 -2.56 2.37 4.04
C ARG A 22 -1.10 2.81 4.03
N LEU A 23 -0.87 4.06 3.68
CA LEU A 23 0.44 4.68 3.76
C LEU A 23 0.57 5.34 5.12
N PHE A 24 1.66 5.03 5.81
CA PHE A 24 1.98 5.59 7.11
C PHE A 24 3.23 6.43 7.02
N ASP A 25 3.17 7.65 7.53
CA ASP A 25 4.35 8.47 7.81
C ASP A 25 4.62 8.49 9.32
N ARG A 26 5.74 9.12 9.72
CA ARG A 26 6.11 9.37 11.10
C ARG A 26 4.94 9.99 11.84
N LEU A 27 4.52 9.32 12.91
CA LEU A 27 3.41 9.78 13.74
C LEU A 27 3.73 11.08 14.49
N PHE A 28 5.01 11.30 14.81
CA PHE A 28 5.47 12.50 15.52
C PHE A 28 6.69 13.10 14.82
N LEU A 29 6.67 14.42 14.65
CA LEU A 29 7.83 15.19 14.19
C LEU A 29 8.77 15.58 15.35
N GLN A 30 8.25 15.56 16.58
CA GLN A 30 8.95 15.89 17.83
C GLN A 30 8.70 14.80 18.87
N ARG A 31 9.25 14.94 20.09
CA ARG A 31 9.06 13.93 21.14
C ARG A 31 7.58 13.85 21.52
N PRO A 32 6.98 12.64 21.60
CA PRO A 32 5.54 12.50 21.83
C PRO A 32 5.03 13.17 23.11
N GLY A 33 5.86 13.24 24.15
CA GLY A 33 5.50 13.85 25.44
C GLY A 33 5.49 15.38 25.46
N GLU A 34 5.82 16.04 24.34
CA GLU A 34 5.86 17.49 24.20
C GLU A 34 4.73 18.02 23.31
N LEU A 35 3.80 17.16 22.87
CA LEU A 35 2.69 17.49 21.96
C LEU A 35 1.35 17.35 22.68
N ASP A 36 0.59 18.44 22.75
CA ASP A 36 -0.78 18.44 23.28
C ASP A 36 -1.80 17.88 22.28
N ASP A 37 -1.54 18.01 20.97
CA ASP A 37 -2.38 17.51 19.89
C ASP A 37 -1.60 16.55 18.97
N TRP A 38 -2.14 15.35 18.77
CA TRP A 38 -1.61 14.38 17.80
C TRP A 38 -2.50 14.36 16.56
N LEU A 39 -1.89 14.47 15.38
CA LEU A 39 -2.57 14.38 14.10
C LEU A 39 -2.39 12.98 13.49
N PRO A 40 -3.38 12.46 12.74
CA PRO A 40 -3.25 11.17 12.06
C PRO A 40 -2.20 11.23 10.92
N SER A 41 -1.16 10.40 10.99
CA SER A 41 -0.11 10.30 9.94
C SER A 41 -0.40 9.28 8.83
N LYS A 42 -1.68 8.93 8.63
CA LYS A 42 -2.11 7.86 7.72
C LYS A 42 -2.88 8.41 6.52
N VAL A 43 -2.52 7.96 5.32
CA VAL A 43 -3.32 8.10 4.10
C VAL A 43 -3.93 6.74 3.74
N MET A 44 -5.24 6.71 3.49
CA MET A 44 -5.96 5.50 3.06
C MET A 44 -6.30 5.61 1.58
N ILE A 45 -5.96 4.57 0.81
CA ILE A 45 -6.31 4.42 -0.60
C ILE A 45 -7.24 3.21 -0.70
N PRO A 46 -8.56 3.40 -0.88
CA PRO A 46 -9.55 2.34 -0.67
C PRO A 46 -9.61 1.29 -1.81
N ALA A 47 -9.16 1.63 -3.00
CA ALA A 47 -9.30 0.79 -4.19
C ALA A 47 -8.08 0.88 -5.11
N ALA A 48 -6.91 0.55 -4.57
CA ALA A 48 -5.71 0.35 -5.39
C ALA A 48 -5.77 -1.00 -6.12
N PHE A 49 -5.03 -1.13 -7.21
CA PHE A 49 -4.92 -2.38 -7.96
C PHE A 49 -3.61 -3.10 -7.66
N ALA A 50 -3.70 -4.41 -7.51
CA ALA A 50 -2.57 -5.30 -7.27
C ALA A 50 -2.69 -6.56 -8.14
N VAL A 51 -1.59 -7.31 -8.25
CA VAL A 51 -1.58 -8.56 -9.02
C VAL A 51 -2.42 -9.63 -8.30
N PRO A 52 -3.22 -10.44 -9.01
CA PRO A 52 -4.11 -11.43 -8.40
C PRO A 52 -3.41 -12.52 -7.57
N SER A 53 -2.11 -12.74 -7.78
CA SER A 53 -1.33 -13.71 -7.00
C SER A 53 -1.30 -13.41 -5.50
N LEU A 54 -1.54 -12.15 -5.10
CA LEU A 54 -1.58 -11.74 -3.70
C LEU A 54 -2.86 -12.14 -2.95
N GLN A 55 -3.87 -12.67 -3.65
CA GLN A 55 -5.21 -12.89 -3.07
C GLN A 55 -5.22 -13.90 -1.91
N ASN A 56 -4.33 -14.89 -1.94
CA ASN A 56 -4.34 -16.01 -1.00
C ASN A 56 -3.20 -15.96 0.03
N ASP A 57 -2.43 -14.86 0.06
CA ASP A 57 -1.30 -14.72 0.97
C ASP A 57 -1.78 -14.46 2.41
N ALA A 58 -0.96 -14.87 3.37
CA ALA A 58 -1.32 -14.81 4.79
C ALA A 58 -1.13 -13.39 5.35
N VAL A 59 -1.92 -13.07 6.37
CA VAL A 59 -1.70 -11.86 7.17
C VAL A 59 -0.28 -11.92 7.75
N ARG A 60 0.55 -10.90 7.45
CA ARG A 60 1.98 -10.72 7.79
C ARG A 60 2.98 -11.10 6.70
N ASP A 61 2.54 -11.66 5.58
CA ASP A 61 3.41 -11.78 4.41
C ASP A 61 3.87 -10.39 3.96
N ARG A 62 5.11 -10.30 3.47
CA ARG A 62 5.78 -9.04 3.16
C ARG A 62 6.18 -9.02 1.70
N PHE A 63 5.83 -7.94 1.02
CA PHE A 63 6.05 -7.79 -0.42
C PHE A 63 6.84 -6.52 -0.72
N GLN A 64 7.63 -6.57 -1.78
CA GLN A 64 8.21 -5.38 -2.39
C GLN A 64 7.33 -4.98 -3.57
N PHE A 65 6.56 -3.90 -3.42
CA PHE A 65 5.87 -3.31 -4.56
C PHE A 65 6.88 -2.47 -5.35
N GLU A 66 7.07 -2.84 -6.62
CA GLU A 66 8.10 -2.27 -7.47
C GLU A 66 8.00 -0.74 -7.52
N ARG A 67 9.09 -0.05 -7.16
CA ARG A 67 9.19 1.42 -7.15
C ARG A 67 8.27 2.15 -6.16
N LEU A 68 7.52 1.43 -5.31
CA LEU A 68 6.67 2.02 -4.27
C LEU A 68 7.23 1.77 -2.87
N GLY A 69 7.70 0.55 -2.57
CA GLY A 69 8.26 0.22 -1.27
C GLY A 69 7.91 -1.17 -0.76
N LYS A 70 8.12 -1.38 0.54
CA LYS A 70 7.74 -2.61 1.24
C LYS A 70 6.35 -2.47 1.85
N PHE A 71 5.53 -3.48 1.67
CA PHE A 71 4.17 -3.59 2.16
C PHE A 71 4.01 -4.89 2.95
#